data_AF-A0A382RRY0-F1
#
_entry.id   AF-A0A382RRY0-F1
#
_cell.length_a   1.000
_cell.length_b   1.000
_cell.length_c   1.000
_cell.angle_alpha   90.00
_cell.angle_beta   90.00
_cell.angle_gamma   90.00
#
_symmetry.space_group_name_H-M   'P 1'
#
loop_
_entity.id
_entity.type
_entity.pdbx_description
1 polymer ?
#
loop_
_entity_poly.entity_id
_entity_poly.type
_entity_poly.pdbx_seq_one_letter_code
_entity_poly.pdbx_strand_id
1 'polypeptide(L)'
;MDAISIRGAKVHNLKNIDVNLPRNKLVVITGLSGSGKSSLAFDTIYAEGQRRYVESLSAYARQFLSLMEKPDVDHIEGLSPAISIEQKATSHN
;
A
#
# COMPACT_ATOMS: atom_id res chain seq x y z
N MET A 1 16.96 2.26 -9.09
CA MET A 1 16.10 3.12 -8.25
C MET A 1 16.15 2.56 -6.85
N ASP A 2 16.72 3.32 -5.93
CA ASP A 2 17.10 2.82 -4.59
C ASP A 2 16.04 3.17 -3.52
N ALA A 3 14.92 3.75 -3.93
CA ALA A 3 13.81 4.13 -3.07
C ALA A 3 12.44 3.80 -3.69
N ILE A 4 11.43 3.66 -2.83
CA ILE A 4 10.00 3.70 -3.15
C ILE A 4 9.56 5.14 -2.93
N SER A 5 9.13 5.81 -3.99
CA SER A 5 8.69 7.21 -3.94
C SER A 5 7.17 7.24 -3.96
N ILE A 6 6.56 7.64 -2.85
CA ILE A 6 5.12 7.88 -2.72
C ILE A 6 4.87 9.38 -2.84
N ARG A 7 3.95 9.77 -3.72
CA ARG A 7 3.55 11.17 -3.93
C ARG A 7 2.05 11.34 -3.76
N GLY A 8 1.70 12.33 -2.96
CA GLY A 8 0.33 12.74 -2.71
C GLY A 8 -0.57 11.65 -2.13
N ALA A 9 -0.11 10.93 -1.10
CA ALA A 9 -0.95 9.94 -0.42
C ALA A 9 -2.05 10.62 0.43
N LYS A 10 -3.31 10.25 0.17
CA LYS A 10 -4.53 10.87 0.74
C LYS A 10 -5.47 9.86 1.39
N VAL A 11 -5.10 8.58 1.41
CA VAL A 11 -5.91 7.51 2.00
C VAL A 11 -6.27 7.82 3.46
N HIS A 12 -7.56 7.74 3.79
CA HIS A 12 -8.14 8.05 5.09
C HIS A 12 -7.79 9.47 5.59
N ASN A 13 -6.94 9.58 6.63
CA ASN A 13 -6.58 10.85 7.23
C ASN A 13 -5.22 11.38 6.77
N LEU A 14 -4.56 10.72 5.81
CA LEU A 14 -3.32 11.20 5.22
C LEU A 14 -3.57 12.55 4.53
N LYS A 15 -2.67 13.50 4.77
CA LYS A 15 -2.84 14.90 4.35
C LYS A 15 -2.01 15.21 3.11
N ASN A 16 -2.25 14.48 2.03
CA ASN A 16 -1.52 14.63 0.76
C ASN A 16 0.00 14.55 0.97
N ILE A 17 0.47 13.48 1.61
CA ILE A 17 1.86 13.37 2.04
C ILE A 17 2.77 12.78 0.96
N ASP A 18 4.01 13.25 0.92
CA ASP A 18 5.08 12.71 0.09
C ASP A 18 6.09 11.98 0.97
N VAL A 19 6.47 10.76 0.59
CA VAL A 19 7.39 9.91 1.35
C VAL A 19 8.36 9.21 0.41
N ASN A 20 9.64 9.15 0.79
CA ASN A 20 10.64 8.31 0.14
C ASN A 20 11.12 7.25 1.11
N LEU A 21 10.94 5.97 0.77
CA LEU A 21 11.37 4.84 1.58
C LEU A 21 12.55 4.13 0.90
N PRO A 22 13.67 3.86 1.59
CA PRO A 22 14.77 3.13 0.96
C PRO A 22 14.37 1.68 0.65
N ARG A 23 14.72 1.20 -0.55
CA ARG A 23 14.51 -0.20 -0.93
C ARG A 23 15.54 -1.11 -0.26
N ASN A 24 15.18 -2.39 -0.11
CA ASN A 24 16.06 -3.42 0.47
C ASN A 24 16.55 -3.08 1.88
N LYS A 25 15.71 -2.40 2.66
CA LYS A 25 15.96 -2.05 4.06
C LYS A 25 14.76 -2.46 4.90
N LEU A 26 15.03 -2.71 6.18
CA LEU A 26 13.98 -2.79 7.18
C LEU A 26 13.53 -1.37 7.53
N VAL A 27 12.33 -1.00 7.09
CA VAL A 27 11.72 0.30 7.39
C VAL A 27 10.66 0.10 8.46
N VAL A 28 10.74 0.87 9.54
CA VAL A 28 9.74 0.85 10.62
C VAL A 28 8.92 2.14 10.56
N ILE A 29 7.60 2.00 10.44
CA ILE A 29 6.65 3.12 10.51
C ILE A 29 6.10 3.18 11.94
N THR A 30 6.32 4.30 12.62
CA THR A 30 5.93 4.51 14.03
C THR A 30 5.13 5.80 14.20
N GLY A 31 4.52 5.98 15.37
CA GLY A 31 3.65 7.12 15.69
C GLY A 31 2.43 6.74 16.52
N LEU A 32 1.76 7.75 17.08
CA LEU A 32 0.55 7.60 17.92
C LEU A 32 -0.55 6.80 17.23
N SER A 33 -1.44 6.17 18.00
CA SER A 33 -2.63 5.52 17.44
C SER A 33 -3.45 6.52 16.61
N GLY A 34 -3.97 6.08 15.46
CA GLY A 34 -4.71 6.95 14.54
C GLY A 34 -3.86 7.93 13.69
N SER A 35 -2.53 7.92 13.80
CA SER A 35 -1.67 8.86 13.05
C SER A 35 -1.55 8.59 11.53
N GLY A 36 -2.24 7.57 10.99
CA GLY A 36 -2.18 7.20 9.57
C GLY A 36 -1.12 6.16 9.20
N LYS A 37 -0.50 5.47 10.17
CA LYS A 37 0.52 4.42 9.91
C LYS A 37 -0.03 3.31 9.02
N SER A 38 -1.17 2.74 9.41
CA SER A 38 -1.81 1.65 8.65
C SER A 38 -2.30 2.15 7.30
N SER A 39 -2.80 3.39 7.25
CA SER A 39 -3.23 4.04 6.01
C SER A 39 -2.09 4.15 5.00
N LEU A 40 -0.88 4.48 5.45
CA LEU A 40 0.30 4.50 4.59
C LEU A 40 0.80 3.09 4.25
N ALA A 41 0.97 2.23 5.26
CA ALA A 41 1.61 0.92 5.09
C ALA A 41 0.73 -0.09 4.35
N PHE A 42 -0.50 -0.28 4.82
CA PHE A 42 -1.42 -1.30 4.34
C PHE A 42 -2.33 -0.74 3.25
N ASP A 43 -3.05 0.34 3.57
CA ASP A 43 -4.12 0.84 2.69
C ASP A 43 -3.58 1.60 1.48
N THR A 44 -2.29 1.99 1.48
CA THR A 44 -1.64 2.66 0.33
C THR A 44 -0.56 1.77 -0.31
N ILE A 45 0.54 1.51 0.40
CA ILE A 45 1.73 0.85 -0.18
C ILE A 45 1.43 -0.61 -0.54
N TYR A 46 0.90 -1.38 0.41
CA TYR A 46 0.55 -2.79 0.17
C TYR A 46 -0.58 -2.92 -0.85
N ALA A 47 -1.68 -2.17 -0.67
CA ALA A 47 -2.82 -2.19 -1.59
C ALA A 47 -2.39 -1.95 -3.05
N GLU A 48 -1.58 -0.91 -3.30
CA GLU A 48 -1.09 -0.60 -4.65
C GLU A 48 -0.12 -1.66 -5.18
N GLY A 49 0.76 -2.19 -4.31
CA GLY A 49 1.73 -3.22 -4.68
C GLY A 49 1.06 -4.52 -5.10
N GLN A 50 0.01 -4.92 -4.38
CA GLN A 50 -0.81 -6.08 -4.72
C GLN A 50 -1.62 -5.83 -6.00
N ARG A 51 -2.28 -4.67 -6.11
CA ARG A 51 -3.10 -4.30 -7.27
C ARG A 51 -2.30 -4.34 -8.57
N ARG A 52 -1.11 -3.70 -8.61
CA ARG A 52 -0.21 -3.72 -9.78
C ARG A 52 0.28 -5.12 -10.13
N TYR A 53 0.53 -5.97 -9.14
CA TYR A 53 0.92 -7.35 -9.39
C TYR A 53 -0.21 -8.15 -10.05
N VAL A 54 -1.43 -8.05 -9.54
CA VAL A 54 -2.60 -8.72 -10.12
C VAL A 54 -2.91 -8.20 -11.54
N GLU A 55 -2.70 -6.90 -11.81
CA GLU A 55 -2.79 -6.34 -13.17
C GLU A 55 -1.85 -6.99 -14.19
N SER A 56 -0.69 -7.47 -13.74
CA SER A 56 0.28 -8.16 -14.59
C SER A 56 -0.10 -9.62 -14.91
N LEU A 57 -1.11 -10.18 -14.22
CA LEU A 57 -1.59 -11.54 -14.42
C LEU A 57 -2.58 -11.64 -15.61
N SER A 58 -3.11 -12.85 -15.83
CA SER A 58 -4.02 -13.16 -16.94
C SER A 58 -5.26 -12.27 -16.96
N ALA A 59 -5.89 -12.14 -18.12
CA ALA A 59 -7.15 -11.39 -18.28
C ALA A 59 -8.26 -11.88 -17.32
N TYR A 60 -8.24 -13.16 -16.93
CA TYR A 60 -9.13 -13.73 -15.93
C TYR A 60 -8.83 -13.18 -14.51
N ALA A 61 -7.56 -13.11 -14.13
CA ALA A 61 -7.17 -12.55 -12.83
C ALA A 61 -7.59 -11.08 -12.69
N ARG A 62 -7.61 -10.33 -13.80
CA ARG A 62 -8.10 -8.94 -13.81
C ARG A 62 -9.58 -8.80 -13.50
N GLN A 63 -10.40 -9.85 -13.64
CA GLN A 63 -11.80 -9.81 -13.21
C GLN A 63 -11.93 -9.64 -11.69
N PHE A 64 -10.91 -10.04 -10.91
CA PHE A 64 -10.87 -9.82 -9.46
C PHE A 64 -10.34 -8.42 -9.08
N LEU A 65 -9.76 -7.66 -10.01
CA LEU A 65 -9.28 -6.29 -9.73
C LEU A 65 -10.42 -5.31 -9.49
N SER A 66 -11.60 -5.53 -10.09
CA SER A 66 -12.77 -4.67 -9.84
C SER A 66 -13.22 -4.70 -8.37
N LEU A 67 -12.77 -5.70 -7.60
CA LEU A 67 -12.98 -5.79 -6.16
C LEU A 67 -11.89 -5.07 -5.34
N MET A 68 -10.76 -4.71 -5.96
CA MET A 68 -9.66 -4.02 -5.29
C MET A 68 -9.77 -2.52 -5.51
N GLU A 69 -10.13 -1.80 -4.45
CA GLU A 69 -10.18 -0.34 -4.47
C GLU A 69 -8.77 0.23 -4.72
N LYS A 70 -8.63 1.10 -5.73
CA LYS A 70 -7.38 1.80 -5.99
C LYS A 70 -7.17 2.83 -4.88
N PRO A 71 -6.03 2.82 -4.16
CA PRO A 71 -5.79 3.79 -3.10
C PRO A 71 -5.72 5.21 -3.65
N ASP A 72 -6.20 6.17 -2.85
CA ASP A 72 -6.12 7.61 -3.16
C ASP A 72 -4.68 8.11 -2.97
N VAL A 73 -3.91 8.03 -4.05
CA VAL A 73 -2.52 8.45 -4.15
C VAL A 73 -2.22 8.93 -5.57
N ASP A 74 -1.48 10.03 -5.69
CA ASP A 74 -1.20 10.63 -7.00
C ASP A 74 -0.22 9.78 -7.81
N HIS A 75 0.89 9.36 -7.18
CA HIS A 75 1.89 8.51 -7.85
C HIS A 75 2.70 7.66 -6.86
N ILE A 76 3.03 6.43 -7.27
CA ILE A 76 4.02 5.60 -6.57
C ILE A 76 5.01 5.01 -7.57
N GLU A 77 6.30 5.21 -7.33
CA GLU A 77 7.41 4.69 -8.14
C GLU A 77 8.28 3.71 -7.33
N GLY A 78 8.91 2.74 -8.00
CA GLY A 78 9.85 1.81 -7.36
C GLY A 78 9.20 0.74 -6.49
N LEU A 79 7.87 0.59 -6.53
CA LEU A 79 7.11 -0.37 -5.75
C LEU A 79 7.27 -1.80 -6.30
N SER A 80 7.61 -2.75 -5.43
CA SER A 80 7.60 -4.18 -5.74
C SER A 80 6.21 -4.78 -5.52
N PRO A 81 5.90 -5.97 -6.07
CA PRO A 81 4.79 -6.79 -5.59
C PRO A 81 4.84 -6.90 -4.06
N ALA A 82 3.72 -6.71 -3.39
CA ALA A 82 3.64 -6.60 -1.94
C ALA A 82 2.83 -7.73 -1.32
N ILE A 83 3.22 -8.14 -0.11
CA ILE A 83 2.54 -9.13 0.73
C ILE A 83 2.34 -8.47 2.10
N SER A 84 1.13 -8.54 2.66
CA SER A 84 0.89 -8.14 4.04
C SER A 84 0.95 -9.37 4.95
N ILE A 85 1.55 -9.18 6.12
CA ILE A 85 1.52 -10.14 7.22
C ILE A 85 0.95 -9.38 8.41
N GLU A 86 -0.29 -9.70 8.74
CA GLU A 86 -1.05 -9.03 9.80
C GLU A 86 -1.53 -10.07 10.81
N GLN A 87 -1.53 -9.69 12.10
CA GLN A 87 -2.27 -10.45 13.11
C GLN A 87 -3.74 -10.05 13.03
N LYS A 88 -4.46 -10.52 12.01
CA LYS A 88 -5.91 -10.40 11.98
C LYS A 88 -6.46 -11.37 13.03
N ALA A 89 -6.92 -10.86 14.16
CA ALA A 89 -7.65 -11.68 15.11
C ALA A 89 -8.82 -12.32 14.36
N THR A 90 -8.95 -13.64 14.46
CA THR A 90 -10.15 -14.36 14.02
C THR A 90 -11.33 -13.84 14.84
N SER A 91 -11.96 -12.77 14.39
CA SER A 91 -13.25 -12.36 14.90
C SER A 91 -14.27 -13.32 14.34
N HIS A 92 -14.47 -14.44 15.03
CA HIS A 92 -15.71 -15.17 14.96
C HIS A 92 -16.82 -14.26 15.51
N ASN A 93 -17.74 -13.86 14.63
CA ASN A 93 -19.16 -13.69 14.90
C ASN A 93 -19.90 -13.86 13.58
#